data_AF-A0A1B6JQI4-F1
#
_entry.id   AF-A0A1B6JQI4-F1
#
_cell.length_a   1.000
_cell.length_b   1.000
_cell.length_c   1.000
_cell.angle_alpha   90.00
_cell.angle_beta   90.00
_cell.angle_gamma   90.00
#
_symmetry.space_group_name_H-M   'P 1'
#
loop_
_entity.id
_entity.type
_entity.pdbx_description
1 polymer ?
#
loop_
_entity_poly.entity_id
_entity_poly.type
_entity_poly.pdbx_seq_one_letter_code
_entity_poly.pdbx_strand_id
1 'polypeptide(L)'
;EDLVKTDTVGNLLFDGSRDKLLTILHLLKPYIKTLPDMDKFGWFYKRNMSLTADGVFTMGSGLGNIDDLGLMTAWNYRNRSVYPGECGRIHGTYGEEFPPNSVYQSDITLYANDLCSVLNLKRQKASSVRGIPSVLFAGGPDVFSNETTCYCRNSNNCPASGVRDLSLCNGSPAMVSWPHFYLADPSYRKAVVGMNPD
;
A
#
# COMPACT_ATOMS: atom_id res chain seq x y z
N GLU A 1 -1.90 -29.27 4.96
CA GLU A 1 -2.97 -28.40 4.46
C GLU A 1 -2.79 -28.23 2.97
N ASP A 2 -3.88 -28.03 2.24
CA ASP A 2 -3.84 -27.85 0.79
C ASP A 2 -3.37 -26.44 0.45
N LEU A 3 -2.62 -26.32 -0.65
CA LEU A 3 -2.13 -25.02 -1.14
C LEU A 3 -3.27 -24.14 -1.67
N VAL A 4 -4.35 -24.75 -2.15
CA VAL A 4 -5.52 -24.07 -2.69
C VAL A 4 -6.70 -24.29 -1.77
N LYS A 5 -7.39 -23.20 -1.44
CA LYS A 5 -8.54 -23.21 -0.53
C LYS A 5 -9.72 -22.48 -1.16
N THR A 6 -10.92 -22.99 -0.90
CA THR A 6 -12.18 -22.36 -1.29
C THR A 6 -12.87 -21.80 -0.05
N ASP A 7 -13.36 -20.57 -0.14
CA ASP A 7 -14.14 -19.91 0.90
C ASP A 7 -15.04 -18.84 0.27
N THR A 8 -15.94 -18.24 1.05
CA THR A 8 -16.78 -17.14 0.61
C THR A 8 -15.97 -15.85 0.46
N VAL A 9 -16.43 -14.97 -0.43
CA VAL A 9 -15.82 -13.63 -0.60
C VAL A 9 -15.84 -12.84 0.72
N GLY A 10 -16.92 -12.94 1.50
CA GLY A 10 -17.03 -12.30 2.82
C GLY A 10 -15.93 -12.76 3.79
N ASN A 11 -15.66 -14.06 3.86
CA ASN A 11 -14.59 -14.61 4.70
C ASN A 11 -13.19 -14.21 4.22
N LEU A 12 -12.93 -14.24 2.91
CA LEU A 12 -11.61 -13.89 2.35
C LEU A 12 -11.29 -12.40 2.50
N LEU A 13 -12.30 -11.54 2.49
CA LEU A 13 -12.11 -10.10 2.63
C LEU A 13 -12.21 -9.63 4.08
N PHE A 14 -13.31 -9.90 4.78
CA PHE A 14 -13.66 -9.17 6.01
C PHE A 14 -13.93 -10.06 7.23
N ASP A 15 -14.67 -11.16 7.11
CA ASP A 15 -15.11 -11.98 8.26
C ASP A 15 -13.99 -12.91 8.79
N GLY A 16 -13.00 -13.15 7.94
CA GLY A 16 -11.85 -14.00 8.18
C GLY A 16 -12.14 -15.48 7.89
N SER A 17 -11.29 -16.08 7.06
CA SER A 17 -11.23 -17.51 6.79
C SER A 17 -10.49 -18.24 7.92
N ARG A 18 -11.10 -19.29 8.46
CA ARG A 18 -10.50 -20.12 9.53
C ARG A 18 -9.39 -21.00 8.97
N ASP A 19 -8.24 -21.00 9.63
CA ASP A 19 -7.06 -21.76 9.24
C ASP A 19 -6.55 -22.57 10.43
N LYS A 20 -6.21 -23.86 10.22
CA LYS A 20 -5.85 -24.74 11.35
C LYS A 20 -4.50 -24.32 11.93
N LEU A 21 -3.56 -23.89 11.10
CA LEU A 21 -2.26 -23.43 11.57
C LEU A 21 -2.39 -22.14 12.36
N LEU A 22 -3.15 -21.15 11.87
CA LEU A 22 -3.42 -19.92 12.63
C LEU A 22 -4.13 -20.20 13.96
N THR A 23 -5.07 -21.15 13.97
CA THR A 23 -5.75 -21.56 15.21
C THR A 23 -4.74 -22.13 16.22
N ILE A 24 -3.83 -23.00 15.78
CA ILE A 24 -2.78 -23.56 16.64
C ILE A 24 -1.82 -22.46 17.12
N LEU A 25 -1.39 -21.56 16.24
CA LEU A 25 -0.51 -20.45 16.61
C LEU A 25 -1.16 -19.52 17.64
N HIS A 26 -2.46 -19.25 17.50
CA HIS A 26 -3.20 -18.45 18.46
C HIS A 26 -3.22 -19.11 19.85
N LEU A 27 -3.41 -20.44 19.93
CA LEU A 27 -3.34 -21.18 21.20
C LEU A 27 -1.96 -21.13 21.84
N LEU A 28 -0.89 -21.03 21.05
CA LEU A 28 0.49 -20.95 21.55
C LEU A 28 0.94 -19.53 21.90
N LYS A 29 0.20 -18.49 21.49
CA LYS A 29 0.53 -17.07 21.72
C LYS A 29 0.82 -16.70 23.19
N PRO A 30 0.11 -17.24 24.21
CA PRO A 30 0.45 -16.98 25.61
C PRO A 30 1.87 -17.42 26.01
N TYR A 31 2.42 -18.42 25.31
CA TYR A 31 3.75 -18.98 25.55
C TYR A 31 4.81 -18.35 24.64
N ILE A 32 4.43 -17.96 23.42
CA ILE A 32 5.34 -17.38 22.41
C ILE A 32 4.82 -16.00 22.00
N LYS A 33 5.29 -14.97 22.70
CA LYS A 33 4.84 -13.57 22.52
C LYS A 33 5.17 -12.96 21.15
N THR A 34 6.06 -13.58 20.38
CA THR A 34 6.44 -13.12 19.04
C THR A 34 5.44 -13.54 17.96
N LEU A 35 4.47 -14.41 18.29
CA LEU A 35 3.45 -14.84 17.33
C LEU A 35 2.45 -13.71 17.03
N PRO A 36 1.99 -13.60 15.76
CA PRO A 36 1.04 -12.58 15.35
C PRO A 36 -0.31 -12.75 16.06
N ASP A 37 -1.00 -11.63 16.29
CA ASP A 37 -2.33 -11.60 16.91
C ASP A 37 -3.47 -11.84 15.92
N MET A 38 -3.35 -12.92 15.16
CA MET A 38 -4.27 -13.27 14.07
C MET A 38 -4.78 -14.69 14.25
N ASP A 39 -6.09 -14.83 14.45
CA ASP A 39 -6.80 -16.11 14.59
C ASP A 39 -7.39 -16.61 13.26
N LYS A 40 -7.50 -15.71 12.28
CA LYS A 40 -8.02 -16.00 10.93
C LYS A 40 -7.24 -15.22 9.88
N PHE A 41 -7.35 -15.68 8.64
CA PHE A 41 -6.83 -14.98 7.47
C PHE A 41 -7.93 -14.18 6.78
N GLY A 42 -7.65 -12.94 6.37
CA GLY A 42 -8.48 -12.18 5.45
C GLY A 42 -7.78 -10.88 5.08
N TRP A 43 -7.97 -10.41 3.84
CA TRP A 43 -7.26 -9.24 3.32
C TRP A 43 -7.51 -7.96 4.12
N PHE A 44 -8.74 -7.82 4.63
CA PHE A 44 -9.20 -6.68 5.41
C PHE A 44 -9.80 -7.12 6.75
N TYR A 45 -9.39 -8.29 7.26
CA TYR A 45 -9.86 -8.83 8.53
C TYR A 45 -9.60 -7.85 9.68
N LYS A 46 -10.59 -7.64 10.56
CA LYS A 46 -10.59 -6.67 11.67
C LYS A 46 -10.53 -5.18 11.28
N ARG A 47 -10.63 -4.81 9.99
CA ARG A 47 -10.64 -3.39 9.58
C ARG A 47 -12.00 -2.73 9.72
N ASN A 48 -13.08 -3.47 9.47
CA ASN A 48 -14.43 -2.91 9.52
C ASN A 48 -14.77 -2.39 10.92
N MET A 49 -15.31 -1.16 11.00
CA MET A 49 -15.65 -0.47 12.25
C MET A 49 -14.49 -0.35 13.24
N SER A 50 -13.25 -0.34 12.75
CA SER A 50 -12.06 -0.15 13.57
C SER A 50 -11.58 1.29 13.53
N LEU A 51 -11.40 1.89 14.71
CA LEU A 51 -10.87 3.25 14.85
C LEU A 51 -9.38 3.33 14.48
N THR A 52 -8.64 2.23 14.58
CA THR A 52 -7.18 2.23 14.56
C THR A 52 -6.58 1.27 13.53
N ALA A 53 -7.40 0.65 12.67
CA ALA A 53 -6.93 -0.29 11.66
C ALA A 53 -5.90 0.32 10.71
N ASP A 54 -6.11 1.57 10.30
CA ASP A 54 -5.20 2.30 9.41
C ASP A 54 -4.04 2.98 10.15
N GLY A 55 -4.11 3.01 11.48
CA GLY A 55 -3.14 3.66 12.35
C GLY A 55 -3.45 5.13 12.63
N VAL A 56 -2.47 5.82 13.21
CA VAL A 56 -2.57 7.25 13.57
C VAL A 56 -1.70 8.06 12.63
N PHE A 57 -2.28 9.05 11.97
CA PHE A 57 -1.61 9.94 11.03
C PHE A 57 -1.35 11.29 11.69
N THR A 58 -0.11 11.79 11.56
CA THR A 58 0.23 13.18 11.91
C THR A 58 0.40 13.97 10.63
N MET A 59 -0.42 15.01 10.48
CA MET A 59 -0.52 15.82 9.26
C MET A 59 -0.40 17.31 9.57
N GLY A 60 0.12 18.07 8.61
CA GLY A 60 0.15 19.53 8.70
C GLY A 60 -1.26 20.12 8.60
N SER A 61 -1.58 21.05 9.49
CA SER A 61 -2.89 21.71 9.54
C SER A 61 -3.02 22.90 8.59
N GLY A 62 -1.93 23.34 7.96
CA GLY A 62 -1.89 24.54 7.13
C GLY A 62 -1.89 25.88 7.89
N LEU A 63 -1.98 25.89 9.22
CA LEU A 63 -2.12 27.12 10.02
C LEU A 63 -0.91 28.07 9.92
N GLY A 64 0.31 27.52 9.89
CA GLY A 64 1.54 28.31 9.77
C GLY A 64 1.94 28.59 8.31
N ASN A 65 1.74 27.58 7.46
CA ASN A 65 1.96 27.68 6.02
C ASN A 65 0.92 26.78 5.33
N ILE A 66 0.15 27.34 4.40
CA ILE A 66 -0.89 26.61 3.68
C ILE A 66 -0.31 25.51 2.78
N ASP A 67 0.97 25.61 2.40
CA ASP A 67 1.65 24.58 1.62
C ASP A 67 1.92 23.29 2.42
N ASP A 68 1.78 23.33 3.76
CA ASP A 68 1.93 22.16 4.64
C ASP A 68 0.61 21.40 4.84
N LEU A 69 -0.51 21.91 4.33
CA LEU A 69 -1.85 21.35 4.55
C LEU A 69 -1.93 19.89 4.07
N GLY A 70 -2.35 18.99 4.97
CA GLY A 70 -2.54 17.58 4.65
C GLY A 70 -1.25 16.78 4.42
N LEU A 71 -0.07 17.42 4.48
CA LEU A 71 1.21 16.71 4.35
C LEU A 71 1.47 15.86 5.58
N MET A 72 1.74 14.58 5.35
CA MET A 72 2.05 13.61 6.39
C MET A 72 3.49 13.78 6.88
N THR A 73 3.64 13.82 8.20
CA THR A 73 4.95 13.91 8.88
C THR A 73 5.25 12.66 9.71
N ALA A 74 4.23 11.95 10.17
CA ALA A 74 4.37 10.69 10.88
C ALA A 74 3.18 9.75 10.68
N TRP A 75 3.45 8.45 10.82
CA TRP A 75 2.46 7.39 10.88
C TRP A 75 2.79 6.49 12.07
N ASN A 76 1.80 6.21 12.91
CA ASN A 76 1.96 5.48 14.17
C ASN A 76 3.11 6.04 15.03
N TYR A 77 3.15 7.38 15.15
CA TYR A 77 4.13 8.14 15.94
C TYR A 77 5.58 7.99 15.48
N ARG A 78 5.81 7.54 14.24
CA ARG A 78 7.13 7.43 13.61
C ARG A 78 7.17 8.27 12.34
N ASN A 79 8.32 8.89 12.08
CA ASN A 79 8.58 9.65 10.84
C ASN A 79 9.16 8.79 9.70
N ARG A 80 9.30 7.48 9.93
CA ARG A 80 9.73 6.50 8.93
C ARG A 80 8.92 5.22 9.02
N SER A 81 8.71 4.58 7.88
CA SER A 81 8.07 3.26 7.76
C SER A 81 9.09 2.13 7.93
N VAL A 82 8.68 0.91 7.60
CA VAL A 82 9.48 -0.32 7.72
C VAL A 82 10.61 -0.43 6.69
N TYR A 83 10.56 0.33 5.59
CA TYR A 83 11.55 0.20 4.52
C TYR A 83 12.84 0.97 4.84
N PRO A 84 14.01 0.47 4.44
CA PRO A 84 15.29 1.17 4.60
C PRO A 84 15.42 2.38 3.68
N GLY A 85 16.31 3.31 4.04
CA GLY A 85 16.67 4.44 3.19
C GLY A 85 15.46 5.31 2.80
N GLU A 86 15.51 5.93 1.62
CA GLU A 86 14.48 6.87 1.16
C GLU A 86 13.09 6.21 1.02
N CYS A 87 13.01 4.90 0.75
CA CYS A 87 11.75 4.15 0.70
C CYS A 87 10.94 4.22 2.00
N GLY A 88 11.63 4.37 3.12
CA GLY A 88 11.01 4.47 4.44
C GLY A 88 10.50 5.86 4.78
N ARG A 89 10.73 6.88 3.95
CA ARG A 89 10.38 8.26 4.28
C ARG A 89 8.88 8.47 4.20
N ILE A 90 8.27 8.92 5.30
CA ILE A 90 6.86 9.33 5.33
C ILE A 90 6.78 10.78 4.85
N HIS A 91 6.11 11.00 3.72
CA HIS A 91 5.89 12.32 3.11
C HIS A 91 4.78 12.23 2.05
N GLY A 92 4.35 13.38 1.53
CA GLY A 92 3.17 13.48 0.67
C GLY A 92 1.89 13.58 1.49
N THR A 93 0.73 13.50 0.84
CA THR A 93 -0.58 13.57 1.50
C THR A 93 -1.17 12.17 1.65
N TYR A 94 -2.26 12.05 2.41
CA TYR A 94 -3.04 10.81 2.44
C TYR A 94 -3.99 10.65 1.23
N GLY A 95 -4.02 11.63 0.31
CA GLY A 95 -4.83 11.60 -0.91
C GLY A 95 -6.24 12.18 -0.79
N GLU A 96 -6.69 12.51 0.41
CA GLU A 96 -8.00 13.16 0.64
C GLU A 96 -7.93 14.69 0.58
N GLU A 97 -6.78 15.25 0.96
CA GLU A 97 -6.52 16.68 0.99
C GLU A 97 -5.13 16.97 0.41
N PHE A 98 -4.99 18.10 -0.27
CA PHE A 98 -3.73 18.53 -0.87
C PHE A 98 -3.50 20.02 -0.61
N PRO A 99 -2.23 20.44 -0.48
CA PRO A 99 -1.88 21.85 -0.55
C PRO A 99 -2.48 22.53 -1.78
N PRO A 100 -3.00 23.77 -1.69
CA PRO A 100 -3.65 24.44 -2.84
C PRO A 100 -2.76 24.54 -4.08
N ASN A 101 -1.45 24.68 -3.90
CA ASN A 101 -0.48 24.78 -4.97
C ASN A 101 -0.14 23.44 -5.65
N SER A 102 -0.63 22.30 -5.15
CA SER A 102 -0.40 20.98 -5.74
C SER A 102 -0.89 20.88 -7.19
N VAL A 103 -1.92 21.64 -7.57
CA VAL A 103 -2.48 21.64 -8.94
C VAL A 103 -1.46 22.12 -10.00
N TYR A 104 -0.47 22.90 -9.59
CA TYR A 104 0.56 23.45 -10.48
C TYR A 104 1.85 22.60 -10.53
N GLN A 105 1.95 21.57 -9.68
CA GLN A 105 3.14 20.73 -9.62
C GLN A 105 3.20 19.74 -10.78
N SER A 106 4.41 19.29 -11.13
CA SER A 106 4.63 18.20 -12.10
C SER A 106 4.16 16.85 -11.59
N ASP A 107 4.18 16.69 -10.27
CA ASP A 107 3.89 15.45 -9.58
C ASP A 107 3.30 15.73 -8.19
N ILE A 108 2.57 14.75 -7.68
CA ILE A 108 2.07 14.72 -6.31
C ILE A 108 2.44 13.38 -5.68
N THR A 109 2.72 13.41 -4.39
CA THR A 109 3.08 12.22 -3.62
C THR A 109 1.95 11.87 -2.67
N LEU A 110 1.54 10.60 -2.68
CA LEU A 110 0.60 10.01 -1.74
C LEU A 110 1.33 9.06 -0.81
N TYR A 111 1.04 9.07 0.48
CA TYR A 111 1.46 8.00 1.37
C TYR A 111 0.36 6.95 1.48
N ALA A 112 0.62 5.75 0.99
CA ALA A 112 -0.30 4.62 1.06
C ALA A 112 0.08 3.73 2.26
N ASN A 113 -0.70 3.81 3.35
CA ASN A 113 -0.43 3.05 4.57
C ASN A 113 -0.46 1.53 4.34
N ASP A 114 -1.35 1.03 3.48
CA ASP A 114 -1.41 -0.39 3.09
C ASP A 114 -0.14 -0.88 2.38
N LEU A 115 0.62 0.04 1.79
CA LEU A 115 1.89 -0.24 1.14
C LEU A 115 3.09 0.14 2.02
N CYS A 116 2.86 0.72 3.20
CA CYS A 116 3.85 1.32 4.10
C CYS A 116 4.83 2.29 3.39
N SER A 117 4.41 2.94 2.31
CA SER A 117 5.31 3.68 1.42
C SER A 117 4.56 4.72 0.59
N VAL A 118 5.33 5.57 -0.10
CA VAL A 118 4.77 6.58 -0.98
C VAL A 118 4.52 6.07 -2.41
N LEU A 119 3.60 6.74 -3.09
CA LEU A 119 3.29 6.63 -4.50
C LEU A 119 3.40 8.02 -5.13
N ASN A 120 4.21 8.15 -6.17
CA ASN A 120 4.35 9.39 -6.93
C ASN A 120 3.44 9.33 -8.17
N LEU A 121 2.57 10.33 -8.32
CA LEU A 121 1.65 10.44 -9.44
C LEU A 121 2.06 11.63 -10.30
N LYS A 122 2.14 11.44 -11.61
CA LYS A 122 2.56 12.48 -12.56
C LYS A 122 1.37 13.20 -13.15
N ARG A 123 1.52 14.52 -13.32
CA ARG A 123 0.55 15.36 -14.03
C ARG A 123 0.42 14.88 -15.47
N GLN A 124 -0.82 14.61 -15.88
CA GLN A 124 -1.14 14.17 -17.24
C GLN A 124 -1.68 15.33 -18.07
N LYS A 125 -2.82 15.88 -17.67
CA LYS A 125 -3.52 16.92 -18.43
C LYS A 125 -4.44 17.76 -17.55
N ALA A 126 -4.72 18.97 -18.01
CA ALA A 126 -5.87 19.73 -17.53
C ALA A 126 -7.17 18.98 -17.87
N SER A 127 -8.16 19.09 -17.01
CA SER A 127 -9.45 18.42 -17.11
C SER A 127 -10.56 19.31 -16.54
N SER A 128 -11.79 18.82 -16.57
CA SER A 128 -12.91 19.43 -15.86
C SER A 128 -13.81 18.34 -15.29
N VAL A 129 -14.20 18.51 -14.02
CA VAL A 129 -15.15 17.63 -13.34
C VAL A 129 -16.35 18.47 -12.95
N ARG A 130 -17.52 18.18 -13.54
CA ARG A 130 -18.77 18.92 -13.28
C ARG A 130 -18.63 20.45 -13.47
N GLY A 131 -17.86 20.86 -14.47
CA GLY A 131 -17.62 22.28 -14.78
C GLY A 131 -16.52 22.94 -13.92
N ILE A 132 -15.95 22.23 -12.94
CA ILE A 132 -14.85 22.72 -12.12
C ILE A 132 -13.54 22.38 -12.83
N PRO A 133 -12.66 23.36 -13.15
CA PRO A 133 -11.34 23.10 -13.69
C PRO A 133 -10.53 22.20 -12.76
N SER A 134 -9.87 21.20 -13.32
CA SER A 134 -9.08 20.23 -12.56
C SER A 134 -7.84 19.79 -13.32
N VAL A 135 -6.98 19.02 -12.66
CA VAL A 135 -5.80 18.42 -13.27
C VAL A 135 -5.82 16.93 -12.95
N LEU A 136 -5.58 16.11 -13.96
CA LEU A 136 -5.43 14.67 -13.80
C LEU A 136 -3.98 14.35 -13.44
N PHE A 137 -3.78 13.73 -12.28
CA PHE A 137 -2.54 13.06 -11.91
C PHE A 137 -2.74 11.55 -11.99
N ALA A 138 -1.77 10.82 -12.54
CA ALA A 138 -1.86 9.37 -12.71
C ALA A 138 -0.55 8.68 -12.36
N GLY A 139 -0.65 7.48 -11.81
CA GLY A 139 0.49 6.60 -11.58
C GLY A 139 1.00 6.01 -12.88
N GLY A 140 2.31 6.03 -13.08
CA GLY A 140 2.97 5.44 -14.24
C GLY A 140 3.72 4.14 -13.92
N PRO A 141 4.51 3.63 -14.87
CA PRO A 141 5.36 2.44 -14.67
C PRO A 141 6.42 2.64 -13.58
N ASP A 142 6.72 3.90 -13.23
CA ASP A 142 7.64 4.29 -12.16
C ASP A 142 7.10 4.00 -10.76
N VAL A 143 5.78 3.85 -10.58
CA VAL A 143 5.18 3.61 -9.26
C VAL A 143 5.64 2.29 -8.65
N PHE A 144 5.70 1.22 -9.45
CA PHE A 144 6.16 -0.10 -9.00
C PHE A 144 7.41 -0.55 -9.74
N SER A 145 8.25 0.40 -10.18
CA SER A 145 9.48 0.06 -10.89
C SER A 145 10.47 -0.67 -9.96
N ASN A 146 11.30 -1.52 -10.56
CA ASN A 146 12.39 -2.18 -9.85
C ASN A 146 13.67 -1.33 -9.74
N GLU A 147 13.63 -0.06 -10.17
CA GLU A 147 14.74 0.88 -10.04
C GLU A 147 15.00 1.24 -8.56
N THR A 148 13.93 1.30 -7.75
CA THR A 148 14.03 1.58 -6.33
C THR A 148 14.08 0.28 -5.52
N THR A 149 15.29 -0.19 -5.22
CA THR A 149 15.51 -1.52 -4.62
C THR A 149 15.28 -1.56 -3.11
N CYS A 150 15.17 -0.42 -2.42
CA CYS A 150 14.94 -0.38 -0.97
C CYS A 150 13.54 -0.83 -0.53
N TYR A 151 12.62 -1.07 -1.46
CA TYR A 151 11.34 -1.71 -1.15
C TYR A 151 11.45 -3.24 -1.00
N CYS A 152 12.52 -3.84 -1.52
CA CYS A 152 12.71 -5.28 -1.50
C CYS A 152 13.35 -5.72 -0.18
N ARG A 153 12.92 -6.88 0.34
CA ARG A 153 13.56 -7.48 1.52
C ARG A 153 15.05 -7.79 1.29
N ASN A 154 15.39 -8.21 0.07
CA ASN A 154 16.76 -8.40 -0.38
C ASN A 154 16.97 -7.54 -1.63
N SER A 155 17.76 -6.48 -1.52
CA SER A 155 18.03 -5.55 -2.62
C SER A 155 18.74 -6.22 -3.81
N ASN A 156 19.39 -7.36 -3.60
CA ASN A 156 20.01 -8.14 -4.67
C ASN A 156 19.02 -9.07 -5.40
N ASN A 157 17.79 -9.20 -4.91
CA ASN A 157 16.76 -10.07 -5.47
C ASN A 157 15.38 -9.39 -5.41
N CYS A 158 15.28 -8.24 -6.07
CA CYS A 158 14.01 -7.56 -6.27
C CYS A 158 13.16 -8.28 -7.33
N PRO A 159 11.82 -8.25 -7.21
CA PRO A 159 10.92 -8.62 -8.30
C PRO A 159 11.25 -7.84 -9.60
N ALA A 160 10.82 -8.39 -10.74
CA ALA A 160 10.82 -7.65 -11.99
C ALA A 160 9.90 -6.43 -11.90
N SER A 161 10.13 -5.44 -12.76
CA SER A 161 9.42 -4.16 -12.73
C SER A 161 7.90 -4.32 -12.79
N GLY A 162 7.18 -3.47 -12.06
CA GLY A 162 5.72 -3.43 -11.95
C GLY A 162 5.12 -4.24 -10.80
N VAL A 163 5.95 -4.81 -9.92
CA VAL A 163 5.54 -5.53 -8.71
C VAL A 163 6.36 -5.04 -7.52
N ARG A 164 5.71 -4.80 -6.38
CA ARG A 164 6.35 -4.42 -5.11
C ARG A 164 6.13 -5.48 -4.03
N ASP A 165 7.21 -5.82 -3.33
CA ASP A 165 7.22 -6.71 -2.16
C ASP A 165 6.67 -5.99 -0.92
N LEU A 166 5.64 -6.56 -0.29
CA LEU A 166 5.02 -6.03 0.93
C LEU A 166 5.40 -6.81 2.18
N SER A 167 6.32 -7.77 2.08
CA SER A 167 6.67 -8.64 3.20
C SER A 167 7.27 -7.92 4.40
N LEU A 168 7.95 -6.80 4.18
CA LEU A 168 8.42 -5.93 5.26
C LEU A 168 7.27 -5.15 5.92
N CYS A 169 6.21 -4.84 5.17
CA CYS A 169 5.09 -4.03 5.62
C CYS A 169 4.08 -4.83 6.44
N ASN A 170 3.68 -6.00 5.94
CA ASN A 170 2.61 -6.81 6.55
C ASN A 170 3.06 -8.17 7.09
N GLY A 171 4.35 -8.52 6.94
CA GLY A 171 4.92 -9.78 7.45
C GLY A 171 4.54 -11.03 6.64
N SER A 172 3.79 -10.89 5.55
CA SER A 172 3.35 -11.99 4.67
C SER A 172 4.06 -11.92 3.32
N PRO A 173 4.15 -13.02 2.54
CA PRO A 173 4.76 -13.00 1.20
C PRO A 173 3.86 -12.35 0.14
N ALA A 174 3.14 -11.27 0.51
CA ALA A 174 2.26 -10.55 -0.38
C ALA A 174 3.04 -9.61 -1.31
N MET A 175 2.54 -9.50 -2.53
CA MET A 175 3.06 -8.63 -3.57
C MET A 175 1.92 -7.77 -4.11
N VAL A 176 2.21 -6.53 -4.49
CA VAL A 176 1.23 -5.62 -5.12
C VAL A 176 1.68 -5.25 -6.52
N SER A 177 0.70 -5.06 -7.41
CA SER A 177 0.88 -4.57 -8.78
C SER A 177 -0.34 -3.77 -9.20
N TRP A 178 -0.29 -3.13 -10.37
CA TRP A 178 -1.51 -2.66 -11.01
C TRP A 178 -2.39 -3.84 -11.45
N PRO A 179 -3.72 -3.65 -11.60
CA PRO A 179 -4.64 -4.69 -12.04
C PRO A 179 -4.14 -5.41 -13.30
N HIS A 180 -4.27 -6.74 -13.33
CA HIS A 180 -3.82 -7.59 -14.45
C HIS A 180 -2.35 -7.42 -14.85
N PHE A 181 -1.49 -6.97 -13.93
CA PHE A 181 -0.09 -6.65 -14.22
C PHE A 181 0.07 -5.53 -15.27
N TYR A 182 -0.87 -4.58 -15.30
CA TYR A 182 -0.73 -3.37 -16.11
C TYR A 182 0.58 -2.63 -15.79
N LEU A 183 1.27 -2.14 -16.82
CA LEU A 183 2.60 -1.51 -16.71
C LEU A 183 3.72 -2.36 -16.07
N ALA A 184 3.50 -3.66 -15.86
CA ALA A 184 4.51 -4.57 -15.33
C ALA A 184 5.22 -5.36 -16.42
N ASP A 185 6.31 -6.02 -16.01
CA ASP A 185 7.10 -6.89 -16.87
C ASP A 185 6.18 -7.95 -17.54
N PRO A 186 6.31 -8.18 -18.87
CA PRO A 186 5.46 -9.14 -19.58
C PRO A 186 5.52 -10.57 -19.05
N SER A 187 6.58 -10.96 -18.33
CA SER A 187 6.70 -12.28 -17.71
C SER A 187 5.54 -12.60 -16.77
N TYR A 188 5.02 -11.61 -16.02
CA TYR A 188 3.92 -11.82 -15.08
C TYR A 188 2.63 -12.23 -15.78
N ARG A 189 2.21 -11.49 -16.81
CA ARG A 189 1.00 -11.81 -17.59
C ARG A 189 1.13 -13.08 -18.44
N LYS A 190 2.36 -13.47 -18.80
CA LYS A 190 2.62 -14.75 -19.48
C LYS A 190 2.54 -15.95 -18.54
N ALA A 191 2.81 -15.75 -17.25
CA ALA A 191 2.80 -16.81 -16.25
C ALA A 191 1.39 -17.17 -15.74
N VAL A 192 0.41 -16.27 -15.91
CA VAL A 192 -0.96 -16.46 -15.41
C VAL A 192 -1.97 -16.30 -16.54
N VAL A 193 -2.74 -17.35 -16.81
CA VAL A 193 -3.82 -17.32 -17.81
C VAL A 193 -4.94 -16.38 -17.35
N GLY A 194 -5.46 -15.55 -18.25
CA GLY A 194 -6.56 -14.61 -17.99
C GLY A 194 -6.14 -13.19 -17.63
N MET A 195 -4.86 -12.86 -17.71
CA MET A 195 -4.35 -11.50 -17.50
C MET A 195 -4.54 -10.64 -18.77
N ASN A 196 -5.41 -9.63 -18.71
CA ASN A 196 -5.74 -8.72 -19.81
C ASN A 196 -5.60 -7.27 -19.34
N PRO A 197 -4.38 -6.70 -19.29
CA PRO A 197 -4.16 -5.32 -18.88
C PRO A 197 -4.65 -4.32 -19.95
N ASP A 198 -5.29 -3.23 -19.53
CA ASP A 198 -5.80 -2.13 -20.35
C ASP A 198 -5.37 -0.73 -19.88
#